data_AF-A0A063ZJG3-F1
#
_entry.id   AF-A0A063ZJG3-F1
#
_cell.length_a   1.000
_cell.length_b   1.000
_cell.length_c   1.000
_cell.angle_alpha   90.00
_cell.angle_beta   90.00
_cell.angle_gamma   90.00
#
_symmetry.space_group_name_H-M   'P 1'
#
loop_
_entity.id
_entity.type
_entity.pdbx_description
1 polymer ?
#
loop_
_entity_poly.entity_id
_entity_poly.type
_entity_poly.pdbx_seq_one_letter_code
_entity_poly.pdbx_strand_id
1 'polypeptide(L)' 'MTTTLTETLRAGIRLLGDAVVLGLWVLFLTLLFLSTGWPIWAFYALLLGGVAVYVSVTASWFKSDP' A
#
# COMPACT_ATOMS: atom_id res chain seq x y z
N MET A 1 12.67 -2.21 -28.31
CA MET A 1 11.65 -1.20 -27.98
C MET A 1 10.34 -1.79 -27.45
N THR A 2 10.00 -3.05 -27.74
CA THR A 2 8.80 -3.72 -27.17
C THR A 2 8.96 -4.14 -25.70
N THR A 3 10.17 -4.49 -25.27
CA THR A 3 10.50 -4.86 -23.88
C THR A 3 10.24 -3.73 -22.88
N THR A 4 10.70 -2.52 -23.17
CA THR A 4 10.48 -1.34 -22.32
C THR A 4 9.01 -0.98 -22.16
N LEU A 5 8.20 -1.13 -23.22
CA LEU A 5 6.75 -0.90 -23.14
C LEU A 5 6.08 -1.94 -22.21
N THR A 6 6.46 -3.21 -22.35
CA THR A 6 5.89 -4.31 -21.56
C THR A 6 6.27 -4.21 -20.08
N GLU A 7 7.50 -3.77 -19.78
CA GLU A 7 7.98 -3.48 -18.43
C GLU A 7 7.23 -2.30 -17.80
N THR A 8 7.04 -1.21 -18.57
CA THR A 8 6.30 -0.03 -18.11
C THR A 8 4.85 -0.38 -17.80
N LEU A 9 4.20 -1.16 -18.66
CA LEU A 9 2.82 -1.63 -18.44
C LEU A 9 2.72 -2.52 -17.20
N ARG A 10 3.69 -3.43 -17.00
CA ARG A 10 3.75 -4.28 -15.80
C ARG A 10 3.92 -3.46 -14.53
N ALA A 11 4.79 -2.45 -14.55
CA ALA A 11 4.99 -1.54 -13.43
C ALA A 11 3.72 -0.72 -13.15
N GLY A 12 3.05 -0.21 -14.20
CA GLY A 12 1.81 0.54 -14.08
C GLY A 12 0.66 -0.27 -13.48
N ILE A 13 0.44 -1.50 -13.94
CA ILE A 13 -0.59 -2.40 -13.37
C ILE A 13 -0.31 -2.69 -11.90
N ARG A 14 0.96 -2.89 -11.53
CA ARG A 14 1.36 -3.15 -10.15
C ARG A 14 1.12 -1.93 -9.26
N LEU A 15 1.47 -0.74 -9.74
CA LEU A 15 1.21 0.53 -9.05
C LEU A 15 -0.29 0.75 -8.81
N LEU A 16 -1.14 0.43 -9.80
CA LEU A 16 -2.60 0.48 -9.63
C LEU A 16 -3.06 -0.51 -8.55
N GLY A 17 -2.54 -1.74 -8.55
CA GLY A 17 -2.82 -2.72 -7.51
C GLY A 17 -2.43 -2.22 -6.12
N ASP A 18 -1.23 -1.66 -6.00
CA ASP A 18 -0.72 -1.09 -4.75
C ASP A 18 -1.61 0.06 -4.24
N ALA A 19 -2.01 0.96 -5.16
CA ALA A 19 -2.90 2.07 -4.83
C ALA A 19 -4.28 1.59 -4.36
N VAL A 20 -4.83 0.54 -4.97
CA VAL A 20 -6.12 -0.03 -4.55
C VAL A 20 -6.02 -0.66 -3.17
N VAL A 21 -4.97 -1.46 -2.90
CA VAL A 21 -4.79 -2.11 -1.60
C VAL A 21 -4.63 -1.08 -0.48
N LEU A 22 -3.75 -0.09 -0.68
CA LEU A 22 -3.55 0.98 0.30
C LEU A 22 -4.81 1.85 0.44
N GLY A 23 -5.49 2.17 -0.66
CA GLY A 23 -6.75 2.93 -0.64
C GLY A 23 -7.84 2.21 0.17
N LEU A 24 -8.01 0.91 -0.02
CA LEU A 24 -8.96 0.10 0.75
C LEU A 24 -8.59 0.04 2.23
N TRP A 25 -7.30 -0.06 2.56
CA TRP A 25 -6.83 -0.02 3.94
C TRP A 25 -7.17 1.32 4.63
N VAL A 26 -6.86 2.44 3.96
CA VAL A 26 -7.16 3.78 4.47
C VAL A 26 -8.66 3.97 4.62
N LEU A 27 -9.47 3.56 3.63
CA LEU A 27 -10.92 3.64 3.68
C LEU A 27 -11.48 2.85 4.86
N PHE A 28 -11.04 1.59 5.02
CA PHE A 28 -11.43 0.75 6.14
C PHE A 28 -11.12 1.39 7.49
N LEU A 29 -9.87 1.86 7.70
CA LEU A 29 -9.49 2.52 8.94
C LEU A 29 -10.28 3.81 9.19
N THR A 30 -10.58 4.57 8.14
CA THR A 30 -11.35 5.81 8.25
C THR A 30 -12.77 5.50 8.72
N LEU A 31 -13.44 4.52 8.10
CA LEU A 31 -14.78 4.09 8.51
C LEU A 31 -14.77 3.53 9.93
N LEU A 32 -13.77 2.73 10.29
CA LEU A 32 -13.61 2.18 11.64
C LEU A 32 -13.45 3.32 12.66
N PHE A 33 -12.58 4.29 12.40
CA PHE A 33 -12.36 5.46 13.25
C PHE A 33 -13.63 6.29 13.44
N LEU A 34 -14.37 6.55 12.35
CA LEU A 34 -15.65 7.25 12.42
C LEU A 34 -16.69 6.46 13.24
N SER A 35 -16.69 5.13 13.14
CA SER A 35 -17.64 4.28 13.85
C SER A 35 -17.34 4.16 15.35
N THR A 36 -16.08 4.19 15.75
CA THR A 36 -15.69 3.91 17.15
C THR A 36 -15.24 5.15 17.93
N GLY A 37 -14.95 6.27 17.26
CA GLY A 37 -14.54 7.52 17.90
C GLY A 37 -13.20 7.42 18.63
N TRP A 38 -12.28 6.62 18.09
CA TRP A 38 -10.98 6.35 18.72
C TRP A 38 -10.14 7.63 18.89
N PRO A 39 -9.11 7.58 19.76
CA PRO A 39 -8.17 8.68 19.85
C PRO A 39 -7.37 8.79 18.54
N ILE A 40 -7.11 10.03 18.13
CA ILE A 40 -6.49 10.38 16.84
C ILE A 40 -5.13 9.69 16.64
N TRP A 41 -4.34 9.52 17.70
CA TRP A 41 -3.03 8.87 17.62
C TRP A 41 -3.12 7.39 17.21
N ALA A 42 -4.16 6.67 17.64
CA ALA A 42 -4.33 5.26 17.32
C ALA A 42 -4.65 5.05 15.84
N PHE A 43 -5.43 5.96 15.25
CA PHE A 43 -5.68 6.00 13.82
C PHE A 43 -4.37 6.14 13.04
N TYR A 44 -3.54 7.13 13.38
CA TYR A 44 -2.26 7.35 12.70
C TYR A 44 -1.28 6.18 12.91
N ALA A 45 -1.26 5.58 14.09
CA ALA A 45 -0.42 4.41 14.35
C ALA A 45 -0.78 3.23 13.44
N LEU A 46 -2.08 2.93 13.29
CA LEU A 46 -2.55 1.87 12.40
C LEU A 46 -2.38 2.22 10.91
N LEU A 47 -2.57 3.50 10.56
CA LEU A 47 -2.37 3.99 9.20
C LEU A 47 -0.91 3.77 8.77
N LEU A 48 0.04 4.29 9.55
CA LEU A 48 1.47 4.15 9.27
C LEU A 48 1.93 2.69 9.40
N GLY A 49 1.41 1.96 10.40
CA GLY A 49 1.72 0.56 10.60
C GLY A 49 1.32 -0.32 9.41
N GLY A 50 0.09 -0.15 8.91
CA GLY A 50 -0.38 -0.90 7.74
C GLY A 50 0.41 -0.59 6.48
N VAL A 51 0.77 0.68 6.26
CA VAL A 51 1.65 1.09 5.15
C VAL A 51 3.03 0.47 5.30
N ALA A 52 3.63 0.51 6.50
CA ALA A 52 4.95 -0.08 6.74
C ALA A 52 4.97 -1.59 6.50
N VAL A 53 3.92 -2.31 6.96
CA VAL A 53 3.75 -3.74 6.69
C VAL A 53 3.60 -3.98 5.19
N TYR A 54 2.74 -3.23 4.50
CA TYR A 54 2.56 -3.35 3.06
C TYR A 54 3.88 -3.15 2.27
N VAL A 55 4.62 -2.10 2.62
CA VAL A 55 5.91 -1.78 2.00
C VAL A 55 6.93 -2.88 2.32
N SER A 56 6.99 -3.42 3.54
CA SER A 56 7.95 -4.50 3.86
C SER A 56 7.71 -5.75 3.02
N VAL A 57 6.45 -6.11 2.78
CA VAL A 57 6.08 -7.25 1.94
C VAL A 57 6.45 -6.98 0.49
N THR A 58 6.10 -5.80 -0.04
CA THR A 58 6.32 -5.44 -1.45
C THR A 58 7.79 -5.11 -1.77
N ALA A 59 8.54 -4.51 -0.83
CA ALA A 59 9.96 -4.18 -0.97
C ALA A 59 10.88 -5.41 -0.91
N SER A 60 10.49 -6.48 -0.20
CA SER A 60 11.29 -7.72 -0.16
C SER A 60 11.55 -8.31 -1.55
N TRP A 61 10.65 -8.06 -2.51
CA TRP A 61 10.77 -8.52 -3.89
C TRP A 61 11.82 -7.76 -4.70
N PHE A 62 12.19 -6.54 -4.29
CA PHE A 62 13.29 -5.78 -4.90
C PHE A 62 14.65 -6.11 -4.27
N LYS A 63 14.67 -6.79 -3.11
CA LYS A 63 15.90 -7.27 -2.45
C LYS A 63 16.28 -8.66 -2.94
N SER A 64 16.27 -8.84 -4.26
CA SER A 64 16.66 -10.07 -4.93
C SER A 64 17.67 -9.77 -6.04
N ASP A 65 18.72 -9.00 -5.73
CA ASP A 65 19.91 -8.87 -6.59
C ASP A 65 21.15 -8.74 -5.68
N PRO A 66 22.08 -9.73 -5.66
CA PRO A 66 23.48 -9.53 -5.27
C PRO A 66 24.28 -8.80 -6.34
#